data_AF-A0A3M0GGJ1-F1
#
_entry.id   AF-A0A3M0GGJ1-F1
#
_cell.length_a   1.000
_cell.length_b   1.000
_cell.length_c   1.000
_cell.angle_alpha   90.00
_cell.angle_beta   90.00
_cell.angle_gamma   90.00
#
_symmetry.space_group_name_H-M   'P 1'
#
loop_
_entity.id
_entity.type
_entity.pdbx_description
1 polymer ?
#
loop_
_entity_poly.entity_id
_entity_poly.type
_entity_poly.pdbx_seq_one_letter_code
_entity_poly.pdbx_strand_id
1 'polypeptide(L)' 'MSAFLIEYHRKKGTVRCEEFGSLSEATRERLRLDHFNTDPDIEIVAVASASEESLRQSHSRYFSGV' A
#
# COMPACT_ATOMS: atom_id res chain seq x y z
N MET A 1 -9.48 12.37 -5.77
CA MET A 1 -9.67 11.55 -4.57
C MET A 1 -8.30 11.03 -4.20
N SER A 2 -7.88 11.21 -2.95
CA SER A 2 -6.59 10.71 -2.48
C SER A 2 -6.49 9.19 -2.68
N ALA A 3 -5.26 8.72 -2.76
CA ALA A 3 -4.97 7.30 -2.80
C ALA A 3 -3.78 7.01 -1.89
N PHE A 4 -3.63 5.75 -1.53
CA PHE A 4 -2.58 5.29 -0.65
C PHE A 4 -1.85 4.13 -1.31
N LEU A 5 -0.54 4.14 -1.19
CA LEU A 5 0.33 3.04 -1.57
C LEU A 5 0.73 2.29 -0.31
N ILE A 6 0.39 1.00 -0.28
CA ILE A 6 0.71 0.10 0.83
C ILE A 6 1.79 -0.85 0.36
N GLU A 7 2.91 -0.87 1.07
CA GLU A 7 3.95 -1.89 0.96
C GLU A 7 3.86 -2.79 2.21
N TYR A 8 3.45 -4.04 2.03
CA TYR A 8 3.27 -4.99 3.13
C TYR A 8 4.18 -6.20 2.98
N HIS A 9 5.02 -6.44 3.99
CA HIS A 9 5.90 -7.62 4.01
C HIS A 9 5.25 -8.75 4.80
N ARG A 10 4.78 -9.78 4.10
CA ARG A 10 4.00 -10.91 4.65
C ARG A 10 4.67 -11.61 5.84
N LYS A 11 5.98 -11.84 5.78
CA LYS A 11 6.73 -12.57 6.80
C LYS A 11 7.14 -11.71 7.99
N LYS A 12 7.49 -10.45 7.74
CA LYS A 12 7.95 -9.54 8.80
C LYS A 12 6.79 -8.80 9.47
N GLY A 13 5.60 -8.78 8.86
CA GLY A 13 4.46 -7.99 9.31
C GLY A 13 4.66 -6.49 9.16
N THR A 14 5.76 -6.04 8.53
CA THR A 14 6.04 -4.61 8.36
C THR A 14 5.16 -4.03 7.29
N VAL A 15 4.50 -2.93 7.61
CA VAL A 15 3.66 -2.17 6.70
C VAL A 15 4.20 -0.75 6.55
N ARG A 16 4.29 -0.28 5.31
CA ARG A 16 4.52 1.12 4.98
C ARG A 16 3.34 1.62 4.18
N CYS A 17 2.85 2.80 4.54
CA CYS A 17 1.72 3.45 3.88
C CYS A 17 2.13 4.86 3.49
N GLU A 18 1.90 5.23 2.23
CA GLU A 18 2.25 6.54 1.68
C GLU A 18 1.04 7.13 0.94
N GLU A 19 0.71 8.40 1.22
CA GLU A 19 -0.43 9.09 0.61
C GLU A 19 -0.04 9.76 -0.72
N PHE A 20 -0.95 9.67 -1.69
CA PHE A 20 -0.85 10.27 -3.00
C PHE A 20 -2.10 11.11 -3.31
N GLY A 21 -1.91 12.17 -4.10
CA GLY A 21 -3.01 13.06 -4.51
C GLY A 21 -4.03 12.39 -5.44
N SER A 22 -3.63 11.31 -6.12
CA SER A 22 -4.49 10.56 -7.02
C SER A 22 -4.15 9.07 -7.10
N LEU A 23 -5.15 8.25 -7.43
CA LEU A 23 -4.96 6.81 -7.67
C LEU A 23 -3.99 6.55 -8.84
N SER A 24 -3.96 7.43 -9.84
CA SER A 24 -3.05 7.31 -10.97
C SER A 24 -1.59 7.45 -10.56
N GLU A 25 -1.28 8.37 -9.63
CA GLU A 25 0.07 8.53 -9.08
C GLU A 25 0.45 7.33 -8.22
N ALA A 26 -0.42 6.90 -7.30
CA ALA A 26 -0.18 5.72 -6.48
C ALA A 26 0.03 4.46 -7.33
N THR A 27 -0.74 4.29 -8.41
CA THR A 27 -0.60 3.14 -9.32
C THR A 27 0.73 3.20 -10.10
N ARG A 28 1.18 4.40 -10.50
CA ARG A 28 2.47 4.55 -11.17
C ARG A 28 3.62 4.15 -10.25
N GLU A 29 3.61 4.61 -9.01
CA GLU A 29 4.62 4.21 -8.03
C GLU A 29 4.52 2.72 -7.68
N ARG A 30 3.31 2.16 -7.58
CA ARG A 30 3.11 0.71 -7.42
C ARG A 30 3.81 -0.08 -8.52
N LEU A 31 3.61 0.30 -9.79
CA LEU A 31 4.25 -0.36 -10.93
C LEU A 31 5.77 -0.18 -10.92
N ARG A 32 6.25 1.00 -10.50
CA ARG A 32 7.68 1.29 -10.37
C ARG A 32 8.30 0.38 -9.30
N LEU A 33 7.71 0.31 -8.12
CA LEU A 33 8.18 -0.53 -7.03
C LEU A 33 8.05 -2.02 -7.37
N ASP A 34 6.95 -2.47 -7.99
CA ASP A 34 6.78 -3.84 -8.47
C ASP A 34 7.92 -4.25 -9.42
N HIS A 35 8.43 -3.32 -10.24
CA HIS A 35 9.54 -3.58 -11.15
C HIS A 35 10.88 -3.75 -10.42
N PHE A 36 11.11 -2.99 -9.34
CA PHE A 36 12.32 -3.09 -8.53
C PHE A 36 12.22 -4.17 -7.43
N ASN A 37 11.00 -4.58 -7.09
CA ASN A 37 10.75 -5.55 -6.04
C ASN A 37 11.11 -6.95 -6.55
N THR A 38 12.18 -7.51 -6.01
CA THR A 38 12.59 -8.90 -6.25
C THR A 38 12.10 -9.84 -5.15
N ASP A 39 11.46 -9.33 -4.10
CA ASP A 39 11.00 -10.11 -2.95
C ASP A 39 9.52 -10.53 -3.13
N PRO A 40 9.23 -11.84 -3.28
CA PRO A 40 7.86 -12.33 -3.42
C PRO A 40 7.03 -12.21 -2.12
N ASP A 41 7.66 -11.94 -0.98
CA ASP A 41 6.99 -11.72 0.29
C ASP A 41 6.55 -10.26 0.51
N ILE A 42 6.89 -9.35 -0.40
CA ILE A 42 6.43 -7.95 -0.40
C ILE A 42 5.22 -7.82 -1.33
N GLU A 43 4.09 -7.41 -0.76
CA GLU A 43 2.89 -6.99 -1.50
C GLU A 43 2.87 -5.47 -1.64
N ILE A 44 2.73 -4.96 -2.87
CA ILE A 44 2.61 -3.52 -3.13
C ILE A 44 1.24 -3.25 -3.76
N VAL A 45 0.41 -2.46 -3.08
CA VAL A 45 -1.00 -2.26 -3.44
C VAL A 45 -1.34 -0.77 -3.41
N ALA A 46 -2.00 -0.29 -4.47
CA ALA A 46 -2.53 1.06 -4.54
C ALA A 46 -4.04 1.02 -4.26
N VAL A 47 -4.51 1.82 -3.31
CA VAL A 47 -5.91 1.84 -2.87
C VAL A 47 -6.42 3.28 -2.86
N ALA A 48 -7.54 3.54 -3.52
CA ALA A 48 -8.24 4.81 -3.39
C ALA A 48 -9.00 4.84 -2.06
N SER A 49 -8.73 5.84 -1.23
CA SER A 49 -9.42 6.03 0.05
C SER A 49 -9.54 7.52 0.37
N ALA A 50 -10.57 7.89 1.12
CA ALA A 50 -10.76 9.26 1.57
C ALA A 50 -9.83 9.64 2.74
N SER A 51 -9.38 8.65 3.52
CA SER A 51 -8.45 8.86 4.65
C SER A 51 -7.71 7.57 5.02
N GLU A 52 -6.61 7.71 5.76
CA GLU A 52 -5.85 6.57 6.30
C GLU A 52 -6.69 5.75 7.29
N GLU A 53 -7.55 6.38 8.09
CA GLU A 53 -8.41 5.66 9.04
C GLU A 53 -9.40 4.73 8.30
N SER A 54 -10.03 5.23 7.23
CA SER A 54 -10.91 4.43 6.37
C SER A 54 -10.14 3.30 5.67
N LEU A 55 -8.88 3.56 5.29
CA LEU A 55 -8.01 2.56 4.69
C LEU A 55 -7.69 1.44 5.68
N ARG A 56 -7.33 1.79 6.93
CA ARG A 56 -7.02 0.82 7.99
C ARG A 56 -8.22 -0.05 8.35
N GLN A 57 -9.44 0.49 8.31
CA GLN A 57 -10.65 -0.30 8.54
C GLN A 57 -10.98 -1.24 7.36
N SER A 58 -10.95 -0.72 6.13
CA SER A 58 -11.33 -1.48 4.93
C SER A 58 -10.28 -2.51 4.49
N HIS A 59 -9.00 -2.22 4.73
CA HIS A 59 -7.85 -3.06 4.33
C HIS A 59 -7.01 -3.47 5.54
N SER A 60 -7.69 -3.76 6.67
CA SER A 60 -7.10 -4.09 7.96
C SER A 60 -6.08 -5.23 7.93
N ARG A 61 -6.18 -6.14 6.96
CA ARG A 61 -5.20 -7.22 6.73
C ARG A 61 -3.75 -6.72 6.65
N TYR A 62 -3.51 -5.56 6.02
CA TYR A 62 -2.15 -5.02 5.91
C TYR A 62 -1.65 -4.38 7.21
N PHE A 63 -2.58 -4.06 8.12
CA PHE A 63 -2.31 -3.35 9.38
C PHE A 63 -2.48 -4.26 10.61
N SER A 64 -2.87 -5.52 10.43
CA SER A 64 -3.08 -6.48 11.53
C SER A 64 -1.81 -7.18 12.01
N GLY A 65 -0.67 -6.91 11.36
CA GLY A 65 0.64 -7.46 11.74
C GLY A 65 1.40 -6.64 12.80
N VAL A 66 0.74 -5.65 13.41
CA VAL A 66 1.28 -4.77 14.45
C VAL A 66 0.85 -5.24 15.83
#